data_AF-E9DH88-F1
#
_entry.id   AF-E9DH88-F1
#
_cell.length_a   1.000
_cell.length_b   1.000
_cell.length_c   1.000
_cell.angle_alpha   90.00
_cell.angle_beta   90.00
_cell.angle_gamma   90.00
#
_symmetry.space_group_name_H-M   'P 1'
#
loop_
_entity.id
_entity.type
_entity.pdbx_description
1 polymer ?
#
loop_
_entity_poly.entity_id
_entity_poly.type
_entity_poly.pdbx_seq_one_letter_code
_entity_poly.pdbx_strand_id
1 'polypeptide(L)'
;MRSEVSKLAEDEWLKDQNLGPVTGSPTREHWKADSASPSCDSPVCRSFFGLFNRRHHCRHCGHVFCSSHTPYLVPLDQNASFHPDGVPSRACDLCWSAYCRWDQSRIDQLNQIQRDLAAQLERSKNDGATSSLPKETDSDHASVGDAGFLSPSMDHQDSAVATSVPRDWSWSTF
;
A
#
# COMPACT_ATOMS: atom_id res chain seq x y z
N MET A 1 7.60 -15.12 3.24
CA MET A 1 8.33 -14.77 2.01
C MET A 1 7.70 -13.50 1.50
N ARG A 2 8.41 -12.35 1.54
CA ARG A 2 7.97 -11.18 0.77
C ARG A 2 7.86 -11.66 -0.67
N SER A 3 6.68 -11.52 -1.28
CA SER A 3 6.60 -11.60 -2.74
C SER A 3 7.60 -10.56 -3.23
N GLU A 4 8.67 -10.97 -3.89
CA GLU A 4 9.60 -10.04 -4.51
C GLU A 4 8.81 -9.38 -5.65
N VAL A 5 8.21 -8.25 -5.33
CA VAL A 5 7.53 -7.42 -6.32
C VAL A 5 8.60 -6.99 -7.32
N SER A 6 8.31 -7.14 -8.62
CA SER A 6 9.25 -6.72 -9.66
C SER A 6 9.49 -5.21 -9.56
N LYS A 7 10.74 -4.78 -9.72
CA LYS A 7 11.10 -3.35 -9.82
C LYS A 7 10.24 -2.60 -10.84
N LEU A 8 9.83 -3.28 -11.92
CA LEU A 8 8.95 -2.70 -12.93
C LEU A 8 7.57 -2.35 -12.36
N ALA A 9 7.01 -3.21 -11.49
CA ALA A 9 5.73 -2.93 -10.84
C ALA A 9 5.84 -1.79 -9.81
N GLU A 10 6.97 -1.70 -9.11
CA GLU A 10 7.27 -0.58 -8.22
C GLU A 10 7.38 0.75 -9.00
N ASP A 11 8.12 0.76 -10.11
CA ASP A 11 8.29 1.93 -10.96
C ASP A 11 6.96 2.41 -11.59
N GLU A 12 6.13 1.48 -12.07
CA GLU A 12 4.80 1.83 -12.61
C GLU A 12 3.87 2.40 -11.52
N TRP A 13 3.86 1.80 -10.34
CA TRP A 13 3.06 2.32 -9.23
C TRP A 13 3.50 3.73 -8.81
N LEU A 14 4.81 3.98 -8.74
CA LEU A 14 5.36 5.27 -8.34
C LEU A 14 4.95 6.40 -9.31
N LYS A 15 4.88 6.11 -10.62
CA LYS A 15 4.41 7.06 -11.65
C LYS A 15 2.95 7.43 -11.45
N ASP A 16 2.08 6.46 -11.22
CA ASP A 16 0.64 6.68 -11.07
C ASP A 16 0.28 7.46 -9.81
N GLN A 17 1.02 7.27 -8.72
CA GLN A 17 0.77 7.98 -7.47
C GLN A 17 1.32 9.41 -7.45
N ASN A 18 2.07 9.82 -8.48
CA ASN A 18 2.72 11.14 -8.56
C ASN A 18 3.54 11.47 -7.29
N LEU A 19 4.20 10.45 -6.71
CA LEU A 19 5.07 10.60 -5.56
C LEU A 19 6.42 11.11 -6.06
N GLY A 20 6.75 12.36 -5.70
CA GLY A 20 8.06 12.95 -6.00
C GLY A 20 9.19 12.30 -5.19
N PRO A 21 10.46 12.60 -5.50
CA PRO A 21 11.57 12.05 -4.75
C PRO A 21 11.54 12.51 -3.29
N VAL A 22 11.96 11.62 -2.39
CA VAL A 22 12.22 11.96 -0.99
C VAL A 22 13.52 12.76 -0.93
N THR A 23 13.40 14.04 -0.56
CA THR A 23 14.52 14.99 -0.55
C THR A 23 15.14 15.18 0.83
N GLY A 24 14.50 14.68 1.89
CA GLY A 24 15.00 14.82 3.24
C GLY A 24 14.06 14.29 4.31
N SER A 25 14.39 14.60 5.57
CA SER A 25 13.54 14.28 6.71
C SER A 25 12.24 15.12 6.72
N PRO A 26 11.18 14.61 7.36
CA PRO A 26 9.94 15.36 7.52
C PRO A 26 10.18 16.71 8.18
N THR A 27 9.58 17.72 7.59
CA THR A 27 9.62 19.09 8.08
C THR A 27 8.71 19.27 9.31
N ARG A 28 8.77 20.44 9.95
CA ARG A 28 8.11 20.69 11.25
C ARG A 28 7.07 21.81 11.22
N GLU A 29 6.75 22.35 10.05
CA GLU A 29 5.88 23.53 9.92
C GLU A 29 4.44 23.22 10.36
N HIS A 30 4.00 21.97 10.23
CA HIS A 30 2.70 21.51 10.69
C HIS A 30 2.66 21.14 12.19
N TRP A 31 3.78 21.23 12.91
CA TRP A 31 3.83 20.80 14.31
C TRP A 31 3.03 21.74 15.21
N LYS A 32 2.18 21.14 16.05
CA LYS A 32 1.47 21.85 17.09
C LYS A 32 2.47 22.41 18.11
N ALA A 33 2.31 23.68 18.47
CA ALA A 33 3.15 24.34 19.46
C ALA A 33 3.01 23.68 20.85
N ASP A 34 4.12 23.54 21.57
CA ASP A 34 4.16 22.92 22.91
C ASP A 34 3.22 23.58 23.92
N SER A 35 3.05 24.90 23.83
CA SER A 35 2.16 25.68 24.69
C SER A 35 0.67 25.36 24.46
N ALA A 36 0.32 24.86 23.28
CA ALA A 36 -1.04 24.49 22.90
C ALA A 36 -1.41 23.04 23.32
N SER A 37 -0.46 22.27 23.85
CA SER A 37 -0.66 20.90 24.36
C SER A 37 -0.09 20.78 25.77
N PRO A 38 -0.86 21.14 26.83
CA PRO A 38 -0.45 20.90 28.22
C PRO A 38 -0.52 19.42 28.62
N SER A 39 -1.28 18.61 27.89
CA SER A 39 -1.46 17.17 28.07
C SER A 39 -1.30 16.41 26.76
N CYS A 40 -1.14 15.10 26.86
CA CYS A 40 -1.12 14.19 25.71
C CYS A 40 -2.37 14.38 24.84
N ASP A 41 -2.20 14.49 23.52
CA ASP A 41 -3.28 14.65 22.55
C ASP A 41 -4.02 13.32 22.24
N SER A 42 -3.62 12.20 22.85
CA SER A 42 -4.36 10.93 22.75
C SER A 42 -5.70 11.03 23.50
N PRO A 43 -6.85 10.68 22.88
CA PRO A 43 -8.17 10.85 23.48
C PRO A 43 -8.42 9.95 24.71
N VAL A 44 -7.63 8.88 24.84
CA VAL A 44 -7.70 7.95 25.97
C VAL A 44 -6.66 8.24 27.05
N CYS A 45 -5.81 9.25 26.85
CA CYS A 45 -4.74 9.62 27.77
C CYS A 45 -5.09 10.90 28.54
N ARG A 46 -4.80 10.90 29.85
CA ARG A 46 -5.00 12.09 30.72
C ARG A 46 -3.68 12.62 31.29
N SER A 47 -2.55 12.18 30.76
CA SER A 47 -1.23 12.55 31.27
C SER A 47 -0.88 13.99 30.91
N PHE A 48 -0.59 14.81 31.92
CA PHE A 48 -0.05 16.15 31.75
C PHE A 48 1.46 16.12 31.52
N PHE A 49 1.96 17.05 30.73
CA PHE A 49 3.41 17.18 30.52
C PHE A 49 4.06 17.94 31.67
N GLY A 50 5.30 17.58 31.97
CA GLY A 50 6.07 18.17 33.06
C GLY A 50 7.51 17.69 33.05
N LEU A 51 8.15 17.67 34.22
CA LEU A 51 9.55 17.26 34.33
C LEU A 51 9.76 15.77 34.03
N PHE A 52 8.79 14.91 34.35
CA PHE A 52 8.91 13.46 34.16
C PHE A 52 8.22 12.96 32.90
N ASN A 53 7.13 13.59 32.48
CA ASN A 53 6.42 13.26 31.25
C ASN A 53 6.76 14.27 30.15
N ARG A 54 7.65 13.88 29.24
CA ARG A 54 8.14 14.73 28.15
C ARG A 54 7.19 14.69 26.95
N ARG A 55 7.24 15.76 26.15
CA ARG A 55 6.47 15.90 24.90
C ARG A 55 7.16 15.15 23.78
N HIS A 56 6.35 14.51 22.93
CA HIS A 56 6.80 13.85 21.71
C HIS A 56 5.82 14.16 20.57
N HIS A 57 6.31 14.77 19.50
CA HIS A 57 5.47 15.04 18.33
C HIS A 57 5.29 13.79 17.46
N CYS A 58 4.10 13.56 16.94
CA CYS A 58 3.98 12.71 15.76
C CYS A 58 4.52 13.48 14.55
N ARG A 59 5.45 12.88 13.80
CA ARG A 59 6.09 13.53 12.65
C ARG A 59 5.18 13.64 11.42
N HIS A 60 4.06 12.91 11.40
CA HIS A 60 3.06 12.94 10.32
C HIS A 60 1.97 14.00 10.58
N CYS A 61 1.35 13.98 11.77
CA CYS A 61 0.23 14.88 12.07
C CYS A 61 0.61 16.08 12.94
N GLY A 62 1.82 16.13 13.49
CA GLY A 62 2.31 17.28 14.27
C GLY A 62 1.74 17.41 15.69
N HIS A 63 0.81 16.57 16.11
CA HIS A 63 0.25 16.57 17.46
C HIS A 63 1.25 16.07 18.51
N VAL A 64 0.98 16.38 19.78
CA VAL A 64 1.91 16.17 20.90
C VAL A 64 1.42 15.06 21.84
N PHE A 65 2.28 14.08 22.09
CA PHE A 65 1.95 12.87 22.85
C PHE A 65 2.99 12.59 23.93
N CYS A 66 2.64 11.74 24.90
CA CYS A 66 3.64 11.07 25.73
C CYS A 66 4.31 9.91 24.97
N SER A 67 5.37 9.34 25.55
CA SER A 67 6.16 8.28 24.90
C SER A 67 5.30 7.05 24.57
N SER A 68 4.35 6.68 25.42
CA SER A 68 3.50 5.49 25.26
C SER A 68 2.54 5.56 24.07
N HIS A 69 2.18 6.77 23.62
CA HIS A 69 1.27 6.97 22.48
C HIS A 69 2.00 7.36 21.20
N THR A 70 3.33 7.24 21.19
CA THR A 70 4.15 7.37 19.98
C THR A 70 5.24 6.27 19.89
N PRO A 71 4.88 4.98 20.03
CA PRO A 71 5.88 3.90 20.02
C PRO A 71 6.32 3.51 18.61
N TYR A 72 5.65 4.00 17.57
CA TYR A 72 5.84 3.53 16.19
C TYR A 72 6.76 4.42 15.37
N LEU A 73 7.34 3.82 14.32
CA LEU A 73 8.04 4.53 13.25
C LEU A 73 7.33 4.25 11.93
N VAL A 74 7.09 5.30 11.14
CA VAL A 74 6.52 5.21 9.78
C VAL A 74 7.42 5.95 8.79
N PRO A 75 7.60 5.47 7.55
CA PRO A 75 8.39 6.15 6.55
C PRO A 75 7.63 7.37 6.01
N LEU A 76 8.26 8.54 6.12
CA LEU A 76 7.69 9.82 5.72
C LEU A 76 8.62 10.59 4.78
N ASP A 77 8.05 11.32 3.82
CA ASP A 77 8.77 12.27 2.98
C ASP A 77 9.01 13.62 3.70
N GLN A 78 9.66 14.56 3.00
CA GLN A 78 9.88 15.94 3.47
C GLN A 78 8.59 16.68 3.84
N ASN A 79 7.46 16.34 3.22
CA ASN A 79 6.16 16.95 3.47
C ASN A 79 5.39 16.23 4.59
N ALA A 80 6.06 15.36 5.33
CA ALA A 80 5.46 14.52 6.37
C ALA A 80 4.34 13.59 5.86
N SER A 81 4.35 13.24 4.58
CA SER A 81 3.41 12.29 3.96
C SER A 81 3.98 10.89 3.90
N PHE A 82 3.12 9.86 3.93
CA PHE A 82 3.58 8.47 3.79
C PHE A 82 4.26 8.26 2.45
N HIS A 83 5.42 7.63 2.46
CA HIS A 83 6.20 7.38 1.26
C HIS A 83 6.98 6.07 1.42
N PRO A 84 7.05 5.20 0.40
CA PRO A 84 7.76 3.92 0.53
C PRO A 84 9.26 4.12 0.83
N ASP A 85 9.88 5.10 0.18
CA ASP A 85 11.28 5.49 0.42
C ASP A 85 11.46 6.55 1.52
N GLY A 86 10.41 6.79 2.31
CA GLY A 86 10.41 7.82 3.34
C GLY A 86 11.37 7.51 4.50
N VAL A 87 11.75 8.55 5.23
CA VAL A 87 12.61 8.42 6.41
C VAL A 87 11.79 7.87 7.59
N PRO A 88 12.23 6.79 8.27
CA PRO A 88 11.56 6.25 9.45
C PRO A 88 11.40 7.31 10.54
N SER A 89 10.16 7.64 10.87
CA SER A 89 9.81 8.81 11.67
C SER A 89 8.74 8.47 12.71
N ARG A 90 8.89 9.04 13.91
CA ARG A 90 7.98 8.76 15.04
C ARG A 90 6.52 9.08 14.71
N ALA A 91 5.64 8.11 14.94
CA ALA A 91 4.21 8.23 14.73
C ALA A 91 3.39 7.91 15.99
N CYS A 92 2.22 8.54 16.09
CA CYS A 92 1.22 8.14 17.08
C CYS A 92 0.40 6.95 16.60
N ASP A 93 -0.40 6.37 17.50
CA ASP A 93 -1.20 5.16 17.24
C ASP A 93 -2.16 5.32 16.03
N LEU A 94 -2.77 6.51 15.90
CA LEU A 94 -3.68 6.81 14.80
C LEU A 94 -2.96 6.88 13.46
N CYS A 95 -1.80 7.55 13.42
CA CYS A 95 -1.00 7.68 12.20
C CYS A 95 -0.33 6.36 11.82
N TRP A 96 0.06 5.54 12.80
CA TRP A 96 0.49 4.17 12.57
C TRP A 96 -0.61 3.34 11.90
N SER A 97 -1.82 3.38 12.45
CA SER A 97 -2.97 2.66 11.87
C SER A 97 -3.31 3.15 10.45
N ALA A 98 -3.18 4.44 10.18
CA ALA A 98 -3.34 5.00 8.85
C ALA A 98 -2.24 4.52 7.89
N TYR A 99 -0.99 4.50 8.32
CA TYR A 99 0.14 3.97 7.56
C TYR A 99 -0.07 2.50 7.19
N CYS A 100 -0.49 1.64 8.13
CA CYS A 100 -0.74 0.22 7.83
C CYS A 100 -1.79 0.04 6.72
N ARG A 101 -2.86 0.84 6.72
CA ARG A 101 -3.87 0.78 5.65
C ARG A 101 -3.32 1.27 4.32
N TRP A 102 -2.55 2.36 4.35
CA TRP A 102 -1.88 2.90 3.17
C TRP A 102 -0.91 1.87 2.56
N ASP A 103 -0.11 1.20 3.40
CA ASP A 103 0.87 0.20 2.97
C ASP A 103 0.20 -1.07 2.43
N GLN A 104 -0.89 -1.53 3.06
CA GLN A 104 -1.69 -2.63 2.53
C GLN A 104 -2.26 -2.31 1.14
N SER A 105 -2.86 -1.12 0.97
CA SER A 105 -3.38 -0.68 -0.32
C SER A 105 -2.28 -0.61 -1.38
N ARG A 106 -1.09 -0.12 -1.02
CA ARG A 106 0.08 -0.08 -1.91
C ARG A 106 0.49 -1.50 -2.33
N ILE A 107 0.58 -2.44 -1.39
CA ILE A 107 0.95 -3.83 -1.68
C ILE A 107 -0.08 -4.48 -2.61
N ASP A 108 -1.36 -4.26 -2.37
CA ASP A 108 -2.44 -4.81 -3.21
C ASP A 108 -2.36 -4.27 -4.64
N GLN A 109 -2.10 -2.97 -4.81
CA GLN A 109 -1.89 -2.36 -6.12
C GLN A 109 -0.65 -2.90 -6.83
N LEU A 110 0.48 -3.04 -6.12
CA LEU A 110 1.71 -3.59 -6.69
C LEU A 110 1.52 -5.03 -7.18
N ASN A 111 0.82 -5.86 -6.40
CA ASN A 111 0.49 -7.22 -6.80
C ASN A 111 -0.41 -7.25 -8.04
N GLN A 112 -1.35 -6.30 -8.16
CA GLN A 112 -2.19 -6.18 -9.34
C GLN A 112 -1.37 -5.80 -10.58
N ILE A 113 -0.55 -4.75 -10.49
CA ILE A 113 0.34 -4.31 -11.58
C ILE A 113 1.25 -5.46 -12.03
N GLN A 114 1.81 -6.22 -11.09
CA GLN A 114 2.64 -7.38 -11.42
C GLN A 114 1.89 -8.46 -12.20
N ARG A 115 0.63 -8.76 -11.83
CA ARG A 115 -0.19 -9.73 -12.58
C ARG A 115 -0.50 -9.23 -13.99
N ASP A 116 -0.80 -7.95 -14.14
CA ASP A 116 -1.14 -7.36 -15.44
C ASP A 116 0.07 -7.35 -16.38
N LEU A 117 1.25 -6.97 -15.87
CA LEU A 117 2.50 -7.04 -16.63
C LEU A 117 2.83 -8.48 -17.08
N ALA A 118 2.65 -9.47 -16.19
CA ALA A 118 2.86 -10.87 -16.55
C ALA A 118 1.91 -11.34 -17.66
N ALA A 119 0.62 -10.99 -17.58
CA ALA A 119 -0.37 -11.33 -18.60
C ALA A 119 -0.08 -10.67 -19.96
N GLN A 120 0.40 -9.42 -19.97
CA GLN A 120 0.79 -8.71 -21.19
C GLN A 120 2.00 -9.36 -21.89
N LEU A 121 2.99 -9.81 -21.10
CA LEU A 121 4.16 -10.51 -21.63
C LEU A 121 3.79 -11.83 -22.30
N GLU A 122 2.89 -12.61 -21.70
CA GLU A 122 2.43 -13.87 -22.29
C GLU A 122 1.62 -13.65 -23.57
N ARG A 123 0.79 -12.60 -23.64
CA ARG A 123 0.08 -12.23 -24.89
C ARG A 123 1.05 -11.85 -26.01
N SER A 124 2.05 -11.05 -25.68
CA SER A 124 3.06 -10.59 -26.65
C SER A 124 3.89 -11.74 -27.24
N LYS A 125 4.16 -12.80 -26.45
CA LYS A 125 4.82 -14.03 -26.94
C LYS A 125 3.95 -14.81 -27.91
N ASN A 126 2.64 -14.86 -27.69
CA ASN A 126 1.72 -15.62 -28.52
C ASN A 126 1.47 -14.92 -29.87
N ASP A 127 1.37 -13.60 -29.89
CA ASP A 127 1.17 -12.81 -31.11
C ASP A 127 2.44 -12.80 -31.99
N GLY A 128 3.63 -12.86 -31.38
CA GLY A 128 4.92 -12.99 -32.09
C GLY A 128 5.14 -14.32 -32.81
N ALA A 129 4.35 -15.35 -32.51
CA ALA A 129 4.39 -16.65 -33.20
C ALA A 129 3.53 -16.70 -34.48
N THR A 130 2.79 -15.62 -34.80
CA THR A 130 1.89 -15.55 -35.97
C THR A 130 2.31 -14.44 -36.95
N SER A 131 3.53 -14.53 -37.50
CA SER A 131 3.89 -13.80 -38.72
C SER A 131 4.13 -14.77 -39.88
N SER A 132 3.06 -15.41 -40.35
CA SER A 132 2.98 -15.95 -41.70
C SER A 132 1.83 -15.27 -42.43
N LEU A 133 2.16 -14.75 -43.61
CA LEU A 133 1.34 -13.93 -44.51
C LEU A 133 -0.16 -14.31 -44.58
N PRO A 134 -1.08 -13.34 -44.73
CA PRO A 134 -2.44 -13.64 -45.12
C PRO A 134 -2.45 -14.04 -46.61
N LYS A 135 -2.81 -15.30 -46.89
CA LYS A 135 -3.20 -15.72 -48.24
C LYS A 135 -4.72 -15.56 -48.32
N GLU A 136 -5.15 -14.59 -49.10
CA GLU A 136 -6.54 -14.46 -49.51
C GLU A 136 -6.95 -15.69 -50.32
N THR A 137 -8.07 -16.31 -49.97
CA THR A 137 -8.92 -17.02 -50.92
C THR A 137 -10.37 -16.89 -50.48
N ASP A 138 -11.15 -16.40 -51.42
CA ASP A 138 -12.58 -16.19 -51.48
C ASP A 138 -13.39 -17.50 -51.48
N SER A 139 -14.70 -17.37 -51.23
CA SER A 139 -15.83 -18.24 -51.66
C SER A 139 -16.71 -18.85 -50.55
N ASP A 140 -17.90 -18.26 -50.48
CA ASP A 140 -19.24 -18.68 -50.03
C ASP A 140 -19.56 -20.18 -49.82
N HIS A 141 -20.34 -20.51 -48.77
CA HIS A 141 -21.73 -20.99 -48.91
C HIS A 141 -22.45 -21.14 -47.55
N ALA A 142 -23.76 -20.88 -47.55
CA ALA A 142 -24.68 -20.79 -46.41
C ALA A 142 -25.27 -22.14 -45.92
N SER A 143 -25.71 -22.22 -44.64
CA SER A 143 -27.12 -22.49 -44.23
C SER A 143 -27.34 -23.03 -42.79
N VAL A 144 -28.17 -22.28 -42.04
CA VAL A 144 -29.26 -22.58 -41.05
C VAL A 144 -29.28 -23.75 -40.04
N GLY A 145 -29.81 -23.44 -38.84
CA GLY A 145 -30.51 -24.30 -37.86
C GLY A 145 -30.03 -24.07 -36.40
N ASP A 146 -30.65 -23.23 -35.56
CA ASP A 146 -31.90 -23.31 -34.76
C ASP A 146 -31.82 -24.03 -33.39
N ALA A 147 -32.28 -23.28 -32.37
CA ALA A 147 -32.80 -23.55 -31.02
C ALA A 147 -32.14 -24.47 -29.95
N GLY A 148 -32.14 -23.96 -28.70
CA GLY A 148 -32.34 -24.74 -27.46
C GLY A 148 -31.24 -24.56 -26.39
N PHE A 149 -31.29 -23.57 -25.49
CA PHE A 149 -31.89 -23.57 -24.13
C PHE A 149 -31.07 -24.28 -23.01
N LEU A 150 -31.00 -23.58 -21.85
CA LEU A 150 -30.69 -24.00 -20.46
C LEU A 150 -29.28 -23.76 -19.87
N SER A 151 -29.22 -22.83 -18.90
CA SER A 151 -28.36 -22.89 -17.70
C SER A 151 -28.83 -24.03 -16.77
N PRO A 152 -28.00 -24.59 -15.86
CA PRO A 152 -27.64 -23.97 -14.55
C PRO A 152 -26.15 -24.32 -14.19
N SER A 153 -25.50 -23.98 -13.07
CA SER A 153 -25.88 -23.83 -11.66
C SER A 153 -24.76 -23.09 -10.89
N MET A 154 -25.13 -22.44 -9.80
CA MET A 154 -24.23 -22.00 -8.73
C MET A 154 -24.02 -23.15 -7.73
N ASP A 155 -22.78 -23.39 -7.31
CA ASP A 155 -22.40 -24.06 -6.05
C ASP A 155 -21.06 -23.43 -5.60
N HIS A 156 -21.03 -22.65 -4.51
CA HIS A 156 -20.84 -23.06 -3.11
C HIS A 156 -19.43 -23.61 -2.80
N GLN A 157 -18.60 -22.83 -2.08
CA GLN A 157 -18.00 -23.32 -0.84
C GLN A 157 -17.23 -22.27 -0.03
N ASP A 158 -17.41 -22.46 1.28
CA ASP A 158 -17.01 -21.67 2.42
C ASP A 158 -15.52 -21.78 2.83
N SER A 159 -15.11 -20.73 3.55
CA SER A 159 -14.34 -20.77 4.81
C SER A 159 -12.81 -20.76 4.82
N ALA A 160 -12.35 -19.98 5.81
CA ALA A 160 -11.11 -20.01 6.57
C ALA A 160 -9.88 -19.32 5.96
N VAL A 161 -9.71 -18.03 6.26
CA VAL A 161 -8.38 -17.39 6.28
C VAL A 161 -7.91 -17.25 7.72
N ALA A 162 -6.94 -18.08 8.07
CA ALA A 162 -6.18 -18.02 9.30
C ALA A 162 -5.27 -16.79 9.32
N THR A 163 -5.32 -16.03 10.41
CA THR A 163 -4.37 -14.96 10.73
C THR A 163 -2.99 -15.55 11.00
N SER A 164 -2.01 -15.29 10.13
CA SER A 164 -0.60 -15.49 10.44
C SER A 164 0.13 -14.15 10.44
N VAL A 165 0.70 -13.80 11.59
CA VAL A 165 1.56 -12.62 11.76
C VAL A 165 2.96 -12.97 11.22
N PRO A 166 3.55 -12.16 10.31
CA PRO A 166 4.88 -12.43 9.76
C PRO A 166 6.01 -12.47 10.80
N ARG A 167 7.03 -13.28 10.47
CA ARG A 167 8.11 -13.74 11.36
C ARG A 167 9.34 -12.82 11.41
N ASP A 168 9.27 -11.61 10.89
CA ASP A 168 10.40 -10.68 10.80
C ASP A 168 10.20 -9.36 11.56
N TRP A 169 9.24 -9.29 12.48
CA TRP A 169 9.18 -8.19 13.44
C TRP A 169 10.16 -8.42 14.59
N SER A 170 11.44 -8.11 14.36
CA SER A 170 12.45 -8.08 15.41
C SER A 170 12.27 -6.85 16.30
N TRP A 171 11.75 -7.05 17.51
CA TRP A 171 11.85 -6.04 18.57
C TRP A 171 13.30 -6.05 19.09
N SER A 172 14.09 -5.03 18.75
CA SER A 172 15.32 -4.73 19.48
C SER A 172 14.96 -3.98 20.76
N THR A 173 15.09 -4.66 21.89
CA THR A 173 15.06 -4.07 23.23
C THR A 173 16.34 -3.27 23.48
N PHE A 174 16.18 -1.97 23.74
CA PHE A 174 17.02 -1.20 24.64
C PHE A 174 16.12 -0.37 25.55
#